data_AF-A0A1W1DSD2-F1
#
_entry.id   AF-A0A1W1DSD2-F1
#
_cell.length_a   1.000
_cell.length_b   1.000
_cell.length_c   1.000
_cell.angle_alpha   90.00
_cell.angle_beta   90.00
_cell.angle_gamma   90.00
#
_symmetry.space_group_name_H-M   'P 1'
#
loop_
_entity.id
_entity.type
_entity.pdbx_description
1 polymer ?
#
loop_
_entity_poly.entity_id
_entity_poly.type
_entity_poly.pdbx_seq_one_letter_code
_entity_poly.pdbx_strand_id
1 'polypeptide(L)'
;MSERIEQLQAMIKQADSLHLCTEMLDYSGIVEYYPEELVMTVKAGTPIAEIQATLAENDQALAFFTEDQAESIGAAYANGGQDLSDYVLGVKIIDGNGELLNFGGQVMKNVAGYDVSRLLVGSKGQLALVTQISFKVLPKSYISKLTAPIKSTASSGLRQQIEQKLKQVFDPRGVFN
;
A
#
# COMPACT_ATOMS: atom_id res chain seq x y z
N MET A 1 -9.22 11.85 -13.21
CA MET A 1 -8.69 10.98 -12.14
C MET A 1 -9.51 9.69 -11.94
N SER A 2 -10.78 9.63 -12.34
CA SER A 2 -11.67 8.46 -12.13
C SER A 2 -11.54 7.33 -13.17
N GLU A 3 -11.23 7.66 -14.43
CA GLU A 3 -11.32 6.72 -15.56
C GLU A 3 -10.48 5.44 -15.39
N ARG A 4 -9.24 5.55 -14.90
CA ARG A 4 -8.39 4.36 -14.68
C ARG A 4 -8.88 3.49 -13.53
N ILE A 5 -9.40 4.10 -12.46
CA ILE A 5 -9.97 3.35 -11.33
C ILE A 5 -11.21 2.60 -11.78
N GLU A 6 -12.08 3.23 -12.56
CA GLU A 6 -13.27 2.59 -13.14
C GLU A 6 -12.89 1.42 -14.05
N GLN A 7 -11.84 1.56 -14.87
CA GLN A 7 -11.29 0.46 -15.69
C GLN A 7 -10.81 -0.70 -14.82
N LEU A 8 -10.06 -0.43 -13.74
CA LEU A 8 -9.57 -1.47 -12.83
C LEU A 8 -10.74 -2.17 -12.11
N GLN A 9 -11.76 -1.43 -11.69
CA GLN A 9 -12.97 -1.99 -11.09
C GLN A 9 -13.73 -2.88 -12.09
N ALA A 10 -13.87 -2.45 -13.34
CA ALA A 10 -14.52 -3.25 -14.38
C ALA A 10 -13.73 -4.53 -14.68
N MET A 11 -12.40 -4.42 -14.74
CA MET A 11 -11.49 -5.55 -14.95
C MET A 11 -11.64 -6.59 -13.82
N ILE A 12 -11.63 -6.17 -12.55
CA ILE A 12 -11.78 -7.09 -11.41
C ILE A 12 -13.18 -7.73 -11.40
N LYS A 13 -14.23 -6.98 -11.74
CA LYS A 13 -15.60 -7.53 -11.83
C LYS A 13 -15.76 -8.61 -12.88
N GLN A 14 -14.98 -8.54 -13.96
CA GLN A 14 -15.01 -9.47 -15.09
C GLN A 14 -14.00 -10.61 -14.97
N ALA A 15 -12.95 -10.44 -14.16
CA ALA A 15 -11.92 -11.44 -13.98
C ALA A 15 -12.37 -12.59 -13.06
N ASP A 16 -12.01 -13.82 -13.44
CA ASP A 16 -12.15 -15.00 -12.58
C ASP A 16 -10.88 -15.26 -11.75
N SER A 17 -9.72 -14.88 -12.28
CA SER A 17 -8.41 -14.97 -11.61
C SER A 17 -7.46 -13.91 -12.17
N LEU A 18 -6.81 -13.16 -11.29
CA LEU A 18 -5.92 -12.06 -11.61
C LEU A 18 -4.67 -12.12 -10.73
N HIS A 19 -3.51 -12.14 -11.36
CA HIS A 19 -2.23 -11.92 -10.70
C HIS A 19 -1.89 -10.44 -10.79
N LEU A 20 -1.80 -9.77 -9.65
CA LEU A 20 -1.51 -8.34 -9.60
C LEU A 20 -0.02 -8.10 -9.90
N CYS A 21 0.25 -7.43 -11.01
CA CYS A 21 1.61 -7.01 -11.40
C CYS A 21 1.73 -5.49 -11.41
N THR A 22 2.94 -4.99 -11.19
CA THR A 22 3.27 -3.56 -11.23
C THR A 22 2.93 -2.90 -12.56
N GLU A 23 3.05 -3.64 -13.67
CA GLU A 23 2.68 -3.20 -15.02
C GLU A 23 1.17 -2.93 -15.18
N MET A 24 0.31 -3.53 -14.34
CA MET A 24 -1.14 -3.27 -14.38
C MET A 24 -1.49 -1.91 -13.77
N LEU A 25 -0.58 -1.35 -12.97
CA LEU A 25 -0.72 -0.08 -12.27
C LEU A 25 -0.03 1.07 -13.03
N ASP A 26 -0.46 1.31 -14.28
CA ASP A 26 -0.29 2.60 -14.99
C ASP A 26 -1.09 3.74 -14.32
N TYR A 27 -0.97 3.80 -12.99
CA TYR A 27 -1.65 4.72 -12.09
C TYR A 27 -0.59 5.23 -11.12
N SER A 28 0.24 6.14 -11.64
CA SER A 28 1.37 6.77 -10.95
C SER A 28 1.17 8.27 -10.77
N GLY A 29 1.93 8.83 -9.84
CA GLY A 29 1.99 10.24 -9.52
C GLY A 29 1.54 10.56 -8.09
N ILE A 30 2.03 11.70 -7.61
CA ILE A 30 1.71 12.26 -6.31
C ILE A 30 0.30 12.84 -6.36
N VAL A 31 -0.50 12.51 -5.35
CA VAL A 31 -1.90 12.97 -5.22
C VAL A 31 -1.92 14.22 -4.37
N GLU A 32 -1.33 14.12 -3.19
CA GLU A 32 -1.25 15.20 -2.20
C GLU A 32 0.08 15.08 -1.46
N TYR A 33 0.69 16.21 -1.13
CA TYR A 33 1.91 16.26 -0.34
C TYR A 33 1.86 17.52 0.53
N TYR A 34 1.92 17.30 1.85
CA TYR A 34 1.93 18.35 2.86
C TYR A 34 3.26 18.25 3.63
N PRO A 35 4.32 18.95 3.19
CA PRO A 35 5.64 18.88 3.84
C PRO A 35 5.58 19.28 5.31
N GLU A 36 4.77 20.29 5.63
CA GLU A 36 4.55 20.84 6.98
C GLU A 36 3.96 19.79 7.95
N GLU A 37 3.08 18.94 7.41
CA GLU A 37 2.38 17.90 8.18
C GLU A 37 3.13 16.57 8.14
N LEU A 38 4.22 16.48 7.37
CA LEU A 38 5.01 15.27 7.16
C LEU A 38 4.17 14.12 6.59
N VAL A 39 3.25 14.43 5.68
CA VAL A 39 2.34 13.45 5.05
C VAL A 39 2.41 13.54 3.54
N MET A 40 2.50 12.39 2.89
CA MET A 40 2.39 12.27 1.44
C MET A 40 1.39 11.18 1.07
N THR A 41 0.55 11.49 0.08
CA THR A 41 -0.37 10.56 -0.57
C THR A 41 0.02 10.40 -2.03
N VAL A 42 0.28 9.16 -2.44
CA VAL A 42 0.70 8.82 -3.80
C VAL A 42 -0.17 7.71 -4.36
N LYS A 43 -0.19 7.60 -5.68
CA LYS A 43 -0.80 6.44 -6.34
C LYS A 43 0.16 5.24 -6.29
N ALA A 44 -0.40 4.03 -6.24
CA ALA A 44 0.36 2.80 -6.01
C ALA A 44 1.43 2.51 -7.08
N GLY A 45 1.26 2.99 -8.32
CA GLY A 45 2.24 2.83 -9.39
C GLY A 45 3.42 3.82 -9.34
N THR A 46 3.44 4.75 -8.38
CA THR A 46 4.51 5.77 -8.32
C THR A 46 5.84 5.12 -7.93
N PRO A 47 6.93 5.31 -8.70
CA PRO A 47 8.23 4.73 -8.38
C PRO A 47 8.84 5.39 -7.14
N ILE A 48 9.54 4.60 -6.33
CA ILE A 48 10.23 5.09 -5.12
C ILE A 48 11.21 6.22 -5.45
N ALA A 49 11.90 6.16 -6.59
CA ALA A 49 12.83 7.20 -7.05
C ALA A 49 12.17 8.57 -7.18
N GLU A 50 10.96 8.64 -7.76
CA GLU A 50 10.21 9.90 -7.95
C GLU A 50 9.77 10.48 -6.60
N ILE A 51 9.34 9.61 -5.68
CA ILE A 51 8.97 10.00 -4.32
C ILE A 51 10.19 10.57 -3.58
N GLN A 52 11.32 9.86 -3.60
CA GLN A 52 12.55 10.31 -2.94
C GLN A 52 13.08 11.62 -3.52
N ALA A 53 12.98 11.81 -4.85
CA ALA A 53 13.36 13.07 -5.49
C ALA A 53 12.50 14.24 -4.99
N THR A 54 11.18 14.06 -4.90
CA THR A 54 10.25 15.10 -4.42
C THR A 54 10.47 15.42 -2.93
N LEU A 55 10.77 14.41 -2.11
CA LEU A 55 11.07 14.59 -0.70
C LEU A 55 12.39 15.32 -0.47
N ALA A 56 13.39 15.08 -1.31
CA ALA A 56 14.70 15.72 -1.22
C ALA A 56 14.62 17.25 -1.41
N GLU A 57 13.64 17.76 -2.17
CA GLU A 57 13.40 19.20 -2.34
C GLU A 57 13.03 19.92 -1.03
N ASN A 58 12.52 19.17 -0.04
CA ASN A 58 12.07 19.70 1.25
C ASN A 58 12.93 19.18 2.42
N ASP A 59 14.14 18.67 2.16
CA ASP A 59 15.01 18.02 3.16
C ASP A 59 14.31 16.87 3.92
N GLN A 60 13.42 16.14 3.24
CA GLN A 60 12.69 15.01 3.79
C GLN A 60 13.13 13.68 3.15
N ALA A 61 12.76 12.58 3.80
CA ALA A 61 13.06 11.23 3.37
C ALA A 61 11.96 10.25 3.79
N LEU A 62 11.95 9.09 3.13
CA LEU A 62 11.09 7.98 3.52
C LEU A 62 11.49 7.45 4.90
N ALA A 63 10.50 7.11 5.72
CA ALA A 63 10.69 6.65 7.08
C ALA A 63 10.89 5.13 7.22
N PHE A 64 10.73 4.40 6.13
CA PHE A 64 10.78 2.94 6.05
C PHE A 64 11.77 2.47 4.98
N PHE A 65 12.20 1.22 5.08
CA PHE A 65 13.19 0.66 4.17
C PHE A 65 12.60 0.37 2.79
N THR A 66 13.37 0.67 1.74
CA THR A 66 13.03 0.34 0.35
C THR A 66 14.22 -0.39 -0.28
N GLU A 67 13.98 -1.55 -0.89
CA GLU A 67 15.04 -2.37 -1.50
C GLU A 67 15.52 -1.76 -2.82
N ASP A 68 14.59 -1.40 -3.71
CA ASP A 68 14.88 -0.87 -5.04
C ASP A 68 14.19 0.49 -5.25
N GLN A 69 14.89 1.44 -5.86
CA GLN A 69 14.35 2.76 -6.21
C GLN A 69 13.45 2.71 -7.45
N ALA A 70 13.62 1.72 -8.32
CA ALA A 70 12.76 1.51 -9.48
C ALA A 70 11.43 0.84 -9.13
N GLU A 71 11.32 0.22 -7.95
CA GLU A 71 10.10 -0.41 -7.48
C GLU A 71 9.00 0.64 -7.27
N SER A 72 7.74 0.26 -7.53
CA SER A 72 6.58 1.08 -7.20
C SER A 72 6.30 1.05 -5.70
N ILE A 73 5.80 2.15 -5.14
CA ILE A 73 5.36 2.20 -3.73
C ILE A 73 4.30 1.15 -3.39
N GLY A 74 3.44 0.77 -4.35
CA GLY A 74 2.46 -0.30 -4.19
C GLY A 74 3.09 -1.68 -4.00
N ALA A 75 4.16 -1.96 -4.76
CA ALA A 75 4.92 -3.21 -4.61
C ALA A 75 5.72 -3.22 -3.30
N ALA A 76 6.38 -2.09 -2.95
CA ALA A 76 7.05 -1.94 -1.67
C ALA A 76 6.10 -2.15 -0.49
N TYR A 77 4.86 -1.63 -0.59
CA TYR A 77 3.79 -1.85 0.39
C TYR A 77 3.33 -3.32 0.45
N ALA A 78 3.11 -3.95 -0.71
CA ALA A 78 2.66 -5.35 -0.78
C ALA A 78 3.72 -6.36 -0.30
N ASN A 79 5.02 -6.01 -0.43
CA ASN A 79 6.16 -6.82 0.01
C ASN A 79 6.77 -6.37 1.34
N GLY A 80 6.25 -5.29 1.91
CA GLY A 80 6.77 -4.59 3.07
C GLY A 80 6.57 -5.35 4.39
N GLY A 81 7.17 -4.82 5.44
CA GLY A 81 7.08 -5.36 6.79
C GLY A 81 6.54 -4.35 7.80
N GLN A 82 6.81 -4.63 9.07
CA GLN A 82 6.38 -3.76 10.18
C GLN A 82 6.98 -2.35 10.10
N ASP A 83 8.19 -2.24 9.55
CA ASP A 83 8.87 -0.97 9.33
C ASP A 83 8.05 -0.03 8.43
N LEU A 84 7.41 -0.56 7.39
CA LEU A 84 6.54 0.23 6.51
C LEU A 84 5.17 0.47 7.14
N SER A 85 4.57 -0.56 7.76
CA SER A 85 3.20 -0.46 8.28
C SER A 85 3.04 0.58 9.38
N ASP A 86 4.07 0.81 10.21
CA ASP A 86 4.02 1.82 11.27
C ASP A 86 3.88 3.26 10.74
N TYR A 87 4.31 3.52 9.49
CA TYR A 87 4.22 4.84 8.86
C TYR A 87 3.04 5.01 7.89
N VAL A 88 2.31 3.93 7.59
CA VAL A 88 1.09 4.02 6.77
C VAL A 88 -0.03 4.66 7.57
N LEU A 89 -0.70 5.63 6.95
CA LEU A 89 -1.82 6.38 7.50
C LEU A 89 -3.17 5.94 6.92
N GLY A 90 -3.16 5.51 5.66
CA GLY A 90 -4.36 5.10 4.96
C GLY A 90 -4.07 4.60 3.56
N VAL A 91 -5.03 3.86 3.02
CA VAL A 91 -4.96 3.25 1.70
C VAL A 91 -6.32 3.30 1.01
N LYS A 92 -6.31 3.45 -0.32
CA LYS A 92 -7.46 3.13 -1.16
C LYS A 92 -7.21 1.84 -1.89
N ILE A 93 -8.19 0.95 -1.85
CA ILE A 93 -8.08 -0.39 -2.43
C ILE A 93 -9.31 -0.70 -3.26
N ILE A 94 -9.15 -1.64 -4.19
CA ILE A 94 -10.26 -2.30 -4.87
C ILE A 94 -10.33 -3.74 -4.35
N ASP A 95 -11.46 -4.13 -3.77
CA ASP A 95 -11.71 -5.48 -3.26
C ASP A 95 -12.01 -6.47 -4.40
N GLY A 96 -12.20 -7.75 -4.07
CA GLY A 96 -12.52 -8.79 -5.07
C GLY A 96 -13.91 -8.63 -5.71
N ASN A 97 -14.78 -7.77 -5.17
CA ASN A 97 -16.04 -7.40 -5.80
C ASN A 97 -15.90 -6.24 -6.79
N GLY A 98 -14.71 -5.64 -6.88
CA GLY A 98 -14.43 -4.46 -7.70
C GLY A 98 -14.99 -3.18 -7.09
N GLU A 99 -15.19 -3.13 -5.77
CA GLU A 99 -15.60 -1.92 -5.05
C GLU A 99 -14.38 -1.14 -4.58
N LEU A 100 -14.42 0.18 -4.76
CA LEU A 100 -13.37 1.08 -4.27
C LEU A 100 -13.63 1.38 -2.80
N LEU A 101 -12.74 0.89 -1.94
CA LEU A 101 -12.80 1.07 -0.50
C LEU A 101 -11.68 2.00 -0.03
N ASN A 102 -11.96 2.80 1.00
CA ASN A 102 -10.99 3.70 1.61
C ASN A 102 -10.82 3.35 3.09
N PHE A 103 -9.58 3.15 3.51
CA PHE A 103 -9.23 2.78 4.88
C PHE A 103 -8.21 3.76 5.45
N GLY A 104 -8.46 4.24 6.67
CA GLY A 104 -7.64 5.26 7.31
C GLY A 104 -7.83 6.65 6.70
N GLY A 105 -6.82 7.49 6.79
CA GLY A 105 -6.85 8.87 6.32
C GLY A 105 -5.71 9.70 6.90
N GLN A 106 -5.63 10.98 6.52
CA GLN A 106 -4.57 11.90 6.95
C GLN A 106 -4.75 12.38 8.41
N VAL A 107 -5.84 12.02 9.08
CA VAL A 107 -6.17 12.54 10.41
C VAL A 107 -5.45 11.78 11.54
N MET A 108 -4.93 12.53 12.52
CA MET A 108 -4.16 11.99 13.65
C MET A 108 -4.95 11.05 14.59
N LYS A 109 -6.28 10.96 14.45
CA LYS A 109 -7.15 10.13 15.30
C LYS A 109 -8.04 9.25 14.45
N ASN A 110 -7.56 8.06 14.15
CA ASN A 110 -8.34 6.97 13.58
C ASN A 110 -8.76 6.02 14.72
N VAL A 111 -9.84 6.35 15.44
CA VAL A 111 -10.24 5.65 16.68
C VAL A 111 -11.28 4.53 16.44
N ALA A 112 -11.83 4.43 15.22
CA ALA A 112 -12.89 3.47 14.90
C ALA A 112 -12.44 2.42 13.89
N GLY A 113 -12.70 1.15 14.21
CA GLY A 113 -12.51 0.01 13.30
C GLY A 113 -11.13 -0.65 13.39
N TYR A 114 -10.93 -1.63 12.51
CA TYR A 114 -9.66 -2.34 12.36
C TYR A 114 -8.72 -1.56 11.44
N ASP A 115 -7.43 -1.58 11.74
CA ASP A 115 -6.42 -0.93 10.90
C ASP A 115 -6.10 -1.79 9.67
N VAL A 116 -6.99 -1.73 8.68
CA VAL A 116 -6.83 -2.42 7.39
C VAL A 116 -5.61 -1.90 6.64
N SER A 117 -5.25 -0.62 6.83
CA SER A 117 -4.11 0.01 6.16
C SER A 117 -2.77 -0.59 6.59
N ARG A 118 -2.66 -1.05 7.84
CA ARG A 118 -1.48 -1.80 8.31
C ARG A 118 -1.57 -3.28 8.00
N LEU A 119 -2.78 -3.85 8.06
CA LEU A 119 -3.02 -5.27 7.79
C LEU A 119 -2.65 -5.68 6.36
N LEU A 120 -2.88 -4.81 5.38
CA LEU A 120 -2.60 -5.10 3.97
C LEU A 120 -1.12 -4.96 3.59
N VAL A 121 -0.26 -4.43 4.48
CA VAL A 121 1.19 -4.43 4.28
C VAL A 121 1.70 -5.86 4.30
N GLY A 122 2.49 -6.26 3.30
CA GLY A 122 2.97 -7.63 3.20
C GLY A 122 1.92 -8.63 2.66
N SER A 123 0.76 -8.17 2.19
CA SER A 123 -0.31 -9.01 1.64
C SER A 123 -0.01 -9.61 0.26
N LYS A 124 1.08 -9.18 -0.40
CA LYS A 124 1.51 -9.64 -1.73
C LYS A 124 0.43 -9.54 -2.82
N GLY A 125 -0.54 -8.64 -2.63
CA GLY A 125 -1.66 -8.47 -3.56
C GLY A 125 -2.71 -9.58 -3.53
N GLN A 126 -2.70 -10.46 -2.52
CA GLN A 126 -3.64 -11.59 -2.44
C GLN A 126 -5.01 -11.24 -1.84
N LEU A 127 -5.13 -10.06 -1.23
CA LEU A 127 -6.36 -9.63 -0.55
C LEU A 127 -7.09 -8.55 -1.33
N ALA A 128 -6.36 -7.56 -1.86
CA ALA A 128 -6.96 -6.44 -2.58
C ALA A 128 -5.93 -5.76 -3.49
N LEU A 129 -6.43 -5.05 -4.50
CA LEU A 129 -5.62 -4.18 -5.34
C LEU A 129 -5.45 -2.81 -4.67
N VAL A 130 -4.23 -2.46 -4.27
CA VAL A 130 -3.93 -1.14 -3.70
C VAL A 130 -3.80 -0.11 -4.83
N THR A 131 -4.50 1.02 -4.70
CA THR A 131 -4.55 2.08 -5.72
C THR A 131 -3.89 3.38 -5.25
N GLN A 132 -4.01 3.72 -3.98
CA GLN A 132 -3.39 4.90 -3.37
C GLN A 132 -2.92 4.58 -1.96
N ILE A 133 -1.81 5.17 -1.54
CA ILE A 133 -1.21 4.99 -0.23
C ILE A 133 -0.90 6.37 0.35
N SER A 134 -1.29 6.59 1.60
CA SER A 134 -0.92 7.74 2.40
C SER A 134 0.03 7.30 3.49
N PHE A 135 1.18 7.93 3.61
CA PHE A 135 2.20 7.59 4.59
C PHE A 135 2.86 8.83 5.17
N LYS A 136 3.45 8.67 6.36
CA LYS A 136 4.28 9.69 7.00
C LYS A 136 5.67 9.72 6.37
N VAL A 137 6.19 10.91 6.23
CA VAL A 137 7.58 11.18 5.85
C VAL A 137 8.31 11.81 7.03
N LEU A 138 9.64 11.86 7.00
CA LEU A 138 10.41 12.45 8.09
C LEU A 138 11.47 13.40 7.54
N PRO A 139 11.89 14.41 8.32
CA PRO A 139 13.04 15.19 7.94
C PRO A 139 14.27 14.29 7.88
N LYS A 140 15.13 14.54 6.88
CA LYS A 140 16.31 13.71 6.57
C LYS A 140 17.27 13.56 7.75
N SER A 141 17.31 14.55 8.65
CA SER A 141 18.12 14.54 9.88
C SER A 141 17.65 13.50 10.92
N TYR A 142 16.40 13.05 10.85
CA TYR A 142 15.83 12.05 11.77
C TYR A 142 16.00 10.61 11.25
N ILE A 143 16.40 10.44 9.99
CA ILE A 143 16.60 9.11 9.39
C ILE A 143 18.01 8.61 9.70
N SER A 144 18.09 7.60 10.55
CA SER A 144 19.28 6.75 10.69
C SER A 144 19.30 5.66 9.63
N LYS A 145 20.36 4.84 9.61
CA LYS A 145 20.47 3.70 8.68
C LYS A 145 19.26 2.77 8.81
N LEU A 146 18.40 2.76 7.79
CA LEU A 146 17.27 1.86 7.68
C LEU A 146 17.78 0.44 7.41
N THR A 147 17.15 -0.55 8.06
CA THR A 147 17.50 -1.97 7.91
C THR A 147 16.27 -2.71 7.43
N ALA A 148 16.47 -3.68 6.53
CA ALA A 148 15.38 -4.52 6.06
C ALA A 148 14.67 -5.22 7.24
N PRO A 149 13.32 -5.27 7.23
CA PRO A 149 12.58 -5.96 8.26
C PRO A 149 12.87 -7.47 8.24
N ILE A 150 12.87 -8.10 9.42
CA ILE A 150 12.98 -9.56 9.53
C ILE A 150 11.66 -10.17 9.06
N LYS A 151 11.64 -10.74 7.85
CA LYS A 151 10.47 -11.45 7.31
C LYS A 151 10.37 -12.83 7.97
N SER A 152 9.39 -13.03 8.84
CA SER A 152 9.12 -14.35 9.44
C SER A 152 8.46 -15.28 8.43
N THR A 153 9.14 -16.40 8.12
CA THR A 153 8.64 -17.47 7.24
C THR A 153 7.86 -18.55 8.00
N ALA A 154 7.63 -18.38 9.30
CA ALA A 154 6.90 -19.35 10.11
C ALA A 154 5.43 -19.42 9.66
N SER A 155 5.04 -20.57 9.10
CA SER A 155 3.65 -20.92 8.85
C SER A 155 3.09 -21.67 10.07
N SER A 156 1.97 -21.19 10.59
CA SER A 156 1.19 -21.88 11.62
C SER A 156 -0.20 -22.18 11.08
N GLY A 157 -0.84 -23.25 11.57
CA GLY A 157 -2.22 -23.57 11.18
C GLY A 157 -3.19 -22.43 11.48
N LEU A 158 -2.98 -21.70 12.59
CA LEU A 158 -3.76 -20.51 12.92
C LEU A 158 -3.56 -19.38 11.91
N ARG A 159 -2.31 -19.14 11.46
CA ARG A 159 -2.02 -18.14 10.44
C ARG A 159 -2.75 -18.44 9.14
N GLN A 160 -2.69 -19.69 8.68
CA GLN A 160 -3.39 -20.13 7.47
C GLN A 160 -4.91 -19.94 7.61
N GLN A 161 -5.49 -20.27 8.77
CA GLN A 161 -6.91 -20.05 9.03
C GLN A 161 -7.30 -18.57 9.00
N ILE A 162 -6.46 -17.69 9.56
CA ILE A 162 -6.68 -16.24 9.54
C ILE A 162 -6.58 -15.72 8.09
N GLU A 163 -5.55 -16.10 7.35
CA GLU A 163 -5.36 -15.73 5.94
C GLU A 163 -6.56 -16.16 5.08
N GLN A 164 -7.07 -17.39 5.28
CA GLN A 164 -8.27 -17.87 4.59
C GLN A 164 -9.53 -17.06 4.93
N LYS A 165 -9.73 -16.73 6.21
CA LYS A 165 -10.86 -15.89 6.63
C LYS A 165 -10.76 -14.48 6.07
N LEU A 166 -9.58 -13.89 6.06
CA LEU A 166 -9.35 -12.57 5.46
C LEU A 166 -9.61 -12.62 3.96
N LYS A 167 -9.16 -13.68 3.26
CA LYS A 167 -9.43 -13.86 1.85
C LYS A 167 -10.93 -13.94 1.55
N GLN A 168 -11.72 -14.64 2.38
CA GLN A 168 -13.19 -14.67 2.23
C GLN A 168 -13.85 -13.29 2.40
N VAL A 169 -13.25 -12.38 3.17
CA VAL A 169 -13.79 -11.04 3.42
C VAL A 169 -13.43 -10.07 2.30
N PHE A 170 -12.14 -10.00 1.92
CA PHE A 170 -11.66 -9.04 0.93
C PHE A 170 -11.82 -9.53 -0.52
N ASP A 171 -11.84 -10.85 -0.71
CA ASP A 171 -11.93 -11.48 -2.02
C ASP A 171 -12.89 -12.69 -1.98
N PRO A 172 -14.19 -12.46 -1.76
CA PRO A 172 -15.18 -13.55 -1.69
C PRO A 172 -15.30 -14.31 -3.02
N ARG A 173 -14.88 -13.69 -4.13
CA ARG A 173 -14.91 -14.27 -5.47
C ARG A 173 -13.65 -15.06 -5.82
N GLY A 174 -12.58 -14.94 -5.03
CA GLY A 174 -11.30 -15.61 -5.30
C GLY A 174 -10.56 -15.07 -6.52
N VAL A 175 -10.73 -13.79 -6.84
CA VAL A 175 -10.12 -13.13 -7.99
C VAL A 175 -8.60 -13.00 -7.82
N PHE A 176 -8.10 -12.73 -6.61
CA PHE A 176 -6.66 -12.49 -6.39
C PHE A 176 -5.93 -13.78 -6.04
N ASN A 177 -4.88 -14.12 -6.79
CA ASN A 177 -4.09 -15.34 -6.59
C ASN A 177 -2.59 -15.07 -6.40
#